data_AF-A0A7X8CN56-F1
#
_entry.id   AF-A0A7X8CN56-F1
#
_cell.length_a   1.000
_cell.length_b   1.000
_cell.length_c   1.000
_cell.angle_alpha   90.00
_cell.angle_beta   90.00
_cell.angle_gamma   90.00
#
_symmetry.space_group_name_H-M   'P 1'
#
loop_
_entity.id
_entity.type
_entity.pdbx_description
1 polymer ?
#
loop_
_entity_poly.entity_id
_entity_poly.type
_entity_poly.pdbx_seq_one_letter_code
_entity_poly.pdbx_strand_id
1 'polypeptide(L)'
;MKLSVIGVGPGNPELITVKAKHIIENSQLIFVPSMKKNLSSRAYHVALPYISKSAFIVPLYFPYFSNPQFSEIIQSNIDSIIVHLKLYKKAAFLIIGDPFLYSSYFQIHQFLQERFPEIKIEIIPGLSAYQLALSRLQIPAVG
;
A
#
# COMPACT_ATOMS: atom_id res chain seq x y z
N MET A 1 -10.71 6.08 -12.95
CA MET A 1 -10.03 6.55 -11.71
C MET A 1 -8.64 5.94 -11.64
N LYS A 2 -7.70 6.40 -10.81
CA LYS A 2 -6.35 5.81 -10.71
C LYS A 2 -5.96 5.46 -9.28
N LEU A 3 -5.59 4.20 -9.04
CA LEU A 3 -5.05 3.74 -7.76
C LEU A 3 -3.58 3.32 -7.96
N SER A 4 -2.65 4.04 -7.33
CA SER A 4 -1.23 3.68 -7.35
C SER A 4 -0.93 2.85 -6.10
N VAL A 5 -0.57 1.59 -6.27
CA VAL A 5 -0.22 0.67 -5.17
C VAL A 5 1.29 0.68 -5.02
N ILE A 6 1.79 1.15 -3.89
CA ILE A 6 3.16 1.62 -3.76
C ILE A 6 3.90 0.81 -2.70
N GLY A 7 4.93 0.09 -3.13
CA GLY A 7 5.93 -0.44 -2.23
C GLY A 7 6.80 0.69 -1.68
N VAL A 8 6.76 0.89 -0.36
CA VAL A 8 7.55 1.94 0.31
C VAL A 8 8.91 1.43 0.78
N GLY A 9 9.26 0.18 0.45
CA GLY A 9 10.50 -0.44 0.86
C GLY A 9 10.44 -1.04 2.27
N PRO A 10 11.56 -1.53 2.78
CA PRO A 10 11.60 -2.47 3.92
C PRO A 10 11.60 -1.79 5.30
N GLY A 11 11.62 -0.45 5.39
CA GLY A 11 11.57 0.26 6.66
C GLY A 11 12.30 1.61 6.71
N ASN A 12 13.45 1.74 6.05
CA ASN A 12 14.15 3.03 5.98
C ASN A 12 13.51 3.93 4.91
N PRO A 13 13.04 5.14 5.23
CA PRO A 13 12.51 6.09 4.25
C PRO A 13 13.46 6.41 3.09
N GLU A 14 14.78 6.29 3.27
CA GLU A 14 15.77 6.51 2.19
C GLU A 14 15.81 5.38 1.16
N LEU A 15 15.23 4.21 1.48
CA LEU A 15 15.14 3.06 0.58
C LEU A 15 13.86 3.08 -0.27
N ILE A 16 13.11 4.19 -0.25
CA ILE A 16 11.99 4.38 -1.16
C ILE A 16 12.49 4.67 -2.57
N THR A 17 11.78 4.18 -3.59
CA THR A 17 12.10 4.54 -4.98
C THR A 17 11.70 5.99 -5.27
N VAL A 18 12.43 6.65 -6.19
CA VAL A 18 12.13 8.04 -6.60
C VAL A 18 10.69 8.17 -7.13
N LYS A 19 10.21 7.18 -7.88
CA LYS A 19 8.82 7.15 -8.40
C LYS A 19 7.79 7.04 -7.27
N ALA A 20 8.03 6.18 -6.29
CA ALA A 20 7.14 6.03 -5.12
C ALA A 20 7.06 7.33 -4.32
N LYS A 21 8.22 7.93 -3.99
CA LYS A 21 8.28 9.24 -3.31
C LYS A 21 7.48 10.30 -4.05
N HIS A 22 7.74 10.48 -5.35
CA HIS A 22 7.06 11.50 -6.15
C HIS A 22 5.53 11.32 -6.15
N ILE A 23 5.04 10.09 -6.27
CA ILE A 23 3.59 9.83 -6.23
C ILE A 23 3.01 10.14 -4.85
N ILE A 24 3.69 9.76 -3.76
CA ILE A 24 3.24 10.01 -2.39
C ILE A 24 3.17 11.51 -2.09
N GLU A 25 4.21 12.27 -2.46
CA GLU A 25 4.28 13.73 -2.25
C GLU A 25 3.12 14.48 -2.95
N ASN A 26 2.68 13.98 -4.10
CA ASN A 26 1.64 14.59 -4.91
C ASN A 26 0.25 13.97 -4.69
N SER A 27 0.10 13.02 -3.76
CA SER A 27 -1.18 12.36 -3.49
C SER A 27 -2.01 13.13 -2.48
N GLN A 28 -3.23 13.51 -2.87
CA GLN A 28 -4.23 14.13 -1.99
C GLN A 28 -5.02 13.09 -1.17
N LEU A 29 -5.02 11.83 -1.59
CA LEU A 29 -5.71 10.73 -0.93
C LEU A 29 -4.74 9.54 -0.78
N ILE A 30 -4.59 9.05 0.45
CA ILE A 30 -3.69 7.95 0.77
C ILE A 30 -4.43 6.89 1.61
N PHE A 31 -4.49 5.67 1.08
CA PHE A 31 -4.96 4.50 1.82
C PHE A 31 -3.81 3.86 2.59
N VAL A 32 -4.07 3.59 3.87
CA VAL A 32 -3.10 3.03 4.80
C VAL A 32 -3.62 1.69 5.32
N PRO A 33 -3.27 0.56 4.67
CA PRO A 33 -3.61 -0.76 5.19
C PRO A 33 -2.85 -1.05 6.49
N SER A 34 -3.53 -1.68 7.44
CA SER A 34 -2.97 -2.09 8.72
C SER A 34 -3.68 -3.31 9.27
N MET A 35 -2.94 -4.18 9.97
CA MET A 35 -3.52 -5.28 10.75
C MET A 35 -4.04 -4.82 12.12
N LYS A 36 -3.97 -3.52 12.42
CA LYS A 36 -4.56 -2.92 13.60
C LYS A 36 -5.56 -1.86 13.15
N LYS A 37 -6.64 -1.67 13.92
CA LYS A 37 -7.67 -0.66 13.65
C LYS A 37 -7.20 0.78 13.97
N ASN A 38 -5.94 1.10 13.70
CA ASN A 38 -5.32 2.41 13.95
C ASN A 38 -4.22 2.70 12.90
N LEU A 39 -3.65 3.91 12.94
CA LEU A 39 -2.59 4.36 12.03
C LEU A 39 -1.20 3.78 12.34
N SER A 40 -1.08 2.64 13.02
CA SER A 40 0.22 2.01 13.33
C SER A 40 0.83 1.26 12.14
N SER A 41 0.50 1.62 10.90
CA SER A 41 1.01 0.93 9.72
C SER A 41 2.48 1.24 9.54
N ARG A 42 3.31 0.21 9.42
CA ARG A 42 4.74 0.39 9.10
C ARG A 42 4.90 1.16 7.81
N ALA A 43 4.12 0.85 6.78
CA ALA A 43 4.18 1.53 5.49
C ALA A 43 3.92 3.03 5.61
N TYR A 44 2.94 3.42 6.45
CA TYR A 44 2.66 4.82 6.74
C TYR A 44 3.82 5.52 7.41
N HIS A 45 4.45 4.91 8.42
CA HIS A 45 5.61 5.52 9.09
C HIS A 45 6.81 5.71 8.16
N VAL A 46 7.07 4.76 7.26
CA VAL A 46 8.13 4.92 6.24
C VAL A 46 7.82 6.06 5.28
N ALA A 47 6.56 6.17 4.84
CA ALA A 47 6.12 7.19 3.90
C ALA A 47 5.95 8.57 4.54
N LEU A 48 5.75 8.65 5.86
CA LEU A 48 5.38 9.86 6.60
C LEU A 48 6.21 11.11 6.25
N PRO A 49 7.55 11.04 6.08
CA PRO A 49 8.35 12.21 5.69
C PRO A 49 7.98 12.80 4.32
N TYR A 50 7.35 12.00 3.45
CA TYR A 50 6.98 12.36 2.07
C TYR A 50 5.49 12.64 1.92
N ILE A 51 4.67 12.37 2.94
CA ILE A 51 3.23 12.62 2.89
C ILE A 51 2.96 14.11 3.06
N SER A 52 2.21 14.70 2.12
CA SER A 52 1.76 16.09 2.27
C SER A 52 0.90 16.24 3.52
N LYS A 53 1.08 17.35 4.26
CA LYS A 53 0.25 17.69 5.43
C LYS A 53 -1.24 17.86 5.08
N SER A 54 -1.55 18.14 3.82
CA SER A 54 -2.93 18.29 3.33
C SER A 54 -3.52 16.98 2.79
N ALA A 55 -2.76 15.88 2.80
CA ALA A 55 -3.26 14.60 2.30
C ALA A 55 -4.34 14.04 3.23
N PHE A 56 -5.43 13.57 2.63
CA PHE A 56 -6.48 12.86 3.35
C PHE A 56 -6.08 11.39 3.52
N ILE A 57 -5.99 10.94 4.77
CA ILE A 57 -5.52 9.60 5.12
C ILE A 57 -6.71 8.71 5.47
N VAL A 58 -6.83 7.58 4.77
CA VAL A 58 -7.87 6.58 5.01
C VAL A 58 -7.22 5.30 5.54
N PRO A 59 -7.27 5.04 6.87
CA PRO A 59 -6.84 3.77 7.42
C PRO A 59 -7.79 2.65 6.97
N LEU A 60 -7.22 1.50 6.59
CA LEU A 60 -7.97 0.31 6.19
C LEU A 60 -7.52 -0.87 7.05
N TYR A 61 -8.46 -1.57 7.67
CA TYR A 61 -8.15 -2.70 8.54
C TYR A 61 -8.15 -4.01 7.74
N PHE A 62 -7.01 -4.67 7.64
CA PHE A 62 -6.85 -5.95 6.97
C PHE A 62 -6.67 -7.06 8.00
N PRO A 63 -7.73 -7.84 8.30
CA PRO A 63 -7.66 -8.92 9.28
C PRO A 63 -6.90 -10.13 8.73
N TYR A 64 -6.54 -11.05 9.63
CA TYR A 64 -6.10 -12.39 9.23
C TYR A 64 -7.24 -13.14 8.52
N PHE A 65 -6.89 -14.03 7.58
CA PHE A 65 -7.87 -14.86 6.86
C PHE A 65 -8.73 -15.74 7.79
N SER A 66 -8.23 -16.11 8.97
CA SER A 66 -8.96 -16.85 9.99
C SER A 66 -9.99 -16.03 10.77
N ASN A 67 -10.09 -14.72 10.53
CA ASN A 67 -11.07 -13.87 11.18
C ASN A 67 -12.49 -14.21 10.65
N PRO A 68 -13.48 -14.47 11.52
CA PRO A 68 -14.82 -14.85 11.08
C PRO A 68 -15.54 -13.74 10.30
N GLN A 69 -15.14 -12.48 10.48
CA GLN A 69 -15.68 -11.31 9.77
C GLN A 69 -14.83 -10.90 8.56
N PHE A 70 -13.89 -11.74 8.12
CA PHE A 70 -12.94 -11.41 7.05
C PHE A 70 -13.63 -10.83 5.81
N SER A 71 -14.62 -11.53 5.25
CA SER A 71 -15.31 -11.12 4.03
C SER A 71 -16.03 -9.79 4.17
N GLU A 72 -16.72 -9.56 5.29
CA GLU A 72 -17.44 -8.31 5.56
C GLU A 72 -16.48 -7.12 5.70
N ILE A 73 -15.37 -7.32 6.40
CA ILE A 73 -14.34 -6.29 6.59
C ILE A 73 -13.68 -5.94 5.26
N ILE A 74 -13.35 -6.94 4.45
CA ILE A 74 -12.75 -6.72 3.13
C ILE A 74 -13.72 -6.01 2.20
N GLN A 75 -14.99 -6.38 2.18
CA GLN A 75 -16.02 -5.68 1.42
C GLN A 75 -16.12 -4.21 1.86
N SER A 76 -16.17 -3.95 3.17
CA SER A 76 -16.20 -2.58 3.71
C SER A 76 -14.97 -1.74 3.33
N ASN A 77 -13.77 -2.34 3.35
CA ASN A 77 -12.56 -1.68 2.86
C ASN A 77 -12.67 -1.31 1.38
N ILE A 78 -13.21 -2.21 0.55
CA ILE A 78 -13.39 -1.95 -0.87
C ILE A 78 -14.40 -0.83 -1.08
N ASP A 79 -15.55 -0.87 -0.41
CA ASP A 79 -16.56 0.19 -0.51
C ASP A 79 -15.97 1.55 -0.12
N SER A 80 -15.18 1.60 0.96
CA SER A 80 -14.45 2.79 1.38
C SER A 80 -13.47 3.26 0.30
N ILE A 81 -12.68 2.36 -0.30
CA ILE A 81 -11.77 2.69 -1.39
C ILE A 81 -12.54 3.32 -2.55
N ILE A 82 -13.64 2.72 -2.98
CA ILE A 82 -14.43 3.20 -4.13
C ILE A 82 -15.04 4.57 -3.87
N VAL A 83 -15.64 4.79 -2.69
CA VAL A 83 -16.24 6.07 -2.32
C VAL A 83 -15.21 7.19 -2.37
N HIS A 84 -14.06 7.00 -1.72
CA HIS A 84 -13.01 8.02 -1.69
C HIS A 84 -12.37 8.21 -3.07
N LEU A 85 -12.13 7.12 -3.82
CA LEU A 85 -11.50 7.21 -5.13
C LEU A 85 -12.40 7.90 -6.16
N LYS A 86 -13.73 7.76 -6.06
CA LYS A 86 -14.69 8.51 -6.88
C LYS A 86 -14.62 10.01 -6.63
N LEU A 87 -14.38 10.42 -5.39
CA LEU A 87 -14.24 11.83 -4.99
C LEU A 87 -12.90 12.41 -5.46
N TYR A 88 -11.78 11.77 -5.11
CA TYR A 88 -10.43 12.32 -5.33
C TYR A 88 -9.85 11.98 -6.72
N LYS A 89 -10.44 11.04 -7.45
CA LYS A 89 -10.03 10.53 -8.78
C LYS A 89 -8.70 9.79 -8.83
N LYS A 90 -7.74 10.12 -7.95
CA LYS A 90 -6.41 9.51 -7.82
C LYS A 90 -6.09 9.25 -6.35
N ALA A 91 -5.46 8.13 -6.04
CA ALA A 91 -5.00 7.81 -4.70
C ALA A 91 -3.70 7.00 -4.70
N ALA A 92 -2.97 7.08 -3.59
CA ALA A 92 -1.90 6.15 -3.26
C ALA A 92 -2.41 5.09 -2.27
N PHE A 93 -1.93 3.85 -2.41
CA PHE A 93 -2.17 2.75 -1.48
C PHE A 93 -0.82 2.23 -1.00
N LEU A 94 -0.51 2.41 0.28
CA LEU A 94 0.84 2.15 0.80
C LEU A 94 1.03 0.68 1.18
N ILE A 95 2.14 0.08 0.76
CA ILE A 95 2.54 -1.28 1.10
C ILE A 95 3.97 -1.26 1.64
N ILE A 96 4.20 -1.94 2.77
CA ILE A 96 5.56 -2.19 3.26
C ILE A 96 6.25 -3.23 2.37
N GLY A 97 7.50 -2.98 2.00
CA GLY A 97 8.23 -3.83 1.06
C GLY A 97 7.76 -3.58 -0.38
N ASP A 98 7.30 -4.64 -1.03
CA ASP A 98 6.82 -4.64 -2.42
C ASP A 98 5.33 -5.04 -2.49
N PRO A 99 4.50 -4.41 -3.34
CA PRO A 99 3.08 -4.76 -3.47
C PRO A 99 2.81 -6.21 -3.83
N PHE A 100 3.70 -6.86 -4.58
CA PHE A 100 3.52 -8.23 -5.09
C PHE A 100 4.40 -9.25 -4.39
N LEU A 101 4.97 -8.93 -3.22
CA LEU A 101 5.67 -9.89 -2.36
C LEU A 101 5.01 -9.96 -0.98
N TYR A 102 4.19 -10.99 -0.76
CA TYR A 102 3.49 -11.28 0.51
C TYR A 102 2.73 -10.09 1.12
N SER A 103 2.01 -9.32 0.30
CA SER A 103 1.31 -8.12 0.76
C SER A 103 -0.17 -8.37 1.07
N SER A 104 -0.75 -7.51 1.92
CA SER A 104 -2.20 -7.50 2.16
C SER A 104 -3.01 -7.04 0.94
N TYR A 105 -2.37 -6.43 -0.06
CA TYR A 105 -3.05 -5.97 -1.27
C TYR A 105 -3.69 -7.12 -2.06
N PHE A 106 -3.10 -8.32 -2.01
CA PHE A 106 -3.65 -9.50 -2.68
C PHE A 106 -5.09 -9.82 -2.26
N GLN A 107 -5.49 -9.46 -1.04
CA GLN A 107 -6.85 -9.70 -0.53
C GLN A 107 -7.92 -8.91 -1.30
N ILE A 108 -7.54 -7.82 -1.98
CA ILE A 108 -8.47 -6.95 -2.73
C ILE A 108 -8.09 -6.78 -4.20
N HIS A 109 -6.90 -7.21 -4.62
CA HIS A 109 -6.38 -6.95 -5.98
C HIS A 109 -7.29 -7.49 -7.08
N GLN A 110 -7.58 -8.79 -7.05
CA GLN A 110 -8.41 -9.46 -8.05
C GLN A 110 -9.82 -8.87 -8.08
N PHE A 111 -10.40 -8.62 -6.90
CA PHE A 111 -11.72 -8.03 -6.79
C PHE A 111 -11.81 -6.65 -7.43
N LEU A 112 -10.82 -5.77 -7.18
CA LEU A 112 -10.79 -4.45 -7.79
C LEU A 112 -10.64 -4.52 -9.31
N GLN A 113 -9.85 -5.47 -9.84
CA GLN A 113 -9.71 -5.67 -11.27
C GLN A 113 -11.00 -6.18 -11.94
N GLU A 114 -11.66 -7.15 -11.32
CA GLU A 114 -12.85 -7.80 -11.90
C GLU A 114 -14.10 -6.92 -11.80
N ARG A 115 -14.31 -6.27 -10.64
CA ARG A 115 -15.56 -5.55 -10.36
C ARG A 115 -15.50 -4.05 -10.67
N PHE A 116 -14.31 -3.48 -10.80
CA PHE A 116 -14.11 -2.06 -11.06
C PHE A 116 -13.05 -1.81 -12.15
N PRO A 117 -13.27 -2.33 -13.38
CA PRO A 117 -12.31 -2.23 -14.48
C PRO A 117 -12.01 -0.78 -14.90
N GLU A 118 -12.83 0.19 -14.51
CA GLU A 118 -12.60 1.63 -14.72
C GLU A 118 -11.51 2.22 -13.80
N ILE A 119 -11.03 1.46 -12.82
CA ILE A 119 -9.89 1.83 -11.98
C ILE A 119 -8.61 1.39 -12.67
N LYS A 120 -7.83 2.37 -13.15
CA LYS A 120 -6.46 2.15 -13.59
C LYS A 120 -5.57 1.89 -12.37
N ILE A 121 -5.29 0.62 -12.11
CA ILE A 121 -4.36 0.19 -11.07
C ILE A 121 -2.92 0.28 -11.62
N GLU A 122 -2.05 1.02 -10.94
CA GLU A 122 -0.63 1.08 -11.23
C GLU A 122 0.16 0.50 -10.05
N ILE A 123 1.00 -0.50 -10.30
CA ILE A 123 1.87 -1.08 -9.27
C ILE A 123 3.23 -0.38 -9.33
N ILE A 124 3.68 0.15 -8.20
CA ILE A 124 4.99 0.75 -8.03
C ILE A 124 5.82 -0.18 -7.15
N PRO A 125 6.88 -0.81 -7.69
CA PRO A 125 7.66 -1.77 -6.92
C PRO A 125 8.44 -1.09 -5.79
N GLY A 126 8.76 -1.88 -4.77
CA GLY A 126 9.57 -1.46 -3.63
C GLY A 126 10.64 -2.50 -3.28
N LEU A 127 11.65 -2.08 -2.53
CA LEU A 127 12.68 -3.00 -2.05
C LEU A 127 12.08 -3.97 -1.01
N SER A 128 12.32 -5.27 -1.19
CA SER A 128 11.88 -6.30 -0.25
C SER A 128 12.79 -6.38 0.98
N ALA A 129 12.26 -6.92 2.08
CA ALA A 129 13.07 -7.23 3.26
C ALA A 129 14.18 -8.25 2.97
N TYR A 130 13.94 -9.18 2.03
CA TYR A 130 14.92 -10.17 1.59
C TYR A 130 16.14 -9.51 0.94
N GLN A 131 15.93 -8.59 0.00
CA GLN A 131 17.01 -7.83 -0.65
C GLN A 131 17.80 -6.99 0.37
N LEU A 132 17.12 -6.37 1.34
CA LEU A 132 17.78 -5.62 2.41
C LEU A 132 18.64 -6.54 3.28
N ALA A 133 18.13 -7.71 3.65
CA ALA A 133 18.87 -8.67 4.49
C ALA A 133 20.17 -9.11 3.81
N LEU A 134 20.09 -9.51 2.53
CA LEU A 134 21.26 -9.89 1.74
C LEU A 134 22.28 -8.76 1.61
N SER A 135 21.82 -7.53 1.36
CA SER A 135 22.69 -6.36 1.26
C SER A 135 23.43 -6.06 2.58
N ARG A 136 22.74 -6.23 3.72
CA ARG A 136 23.34 -6.05 5.05
C ARG A 136 24.34 -7.15 5.40
N LEU A 137 24.09 -8.37 4.93
CA LEU A 137 24.97 -9.52 5.12
C LEU A 137 26.11 -9.57 4.10
N GLN A 138 26.04 -8.76 3.03
CA GLN A 138 26.96 -8.78 1.88
C GLN A 138 27.03 -10.14 1.19
N ILE A 139 25.88 -10.83 1.08
CA ILE A 139 25.74 -12.14 0.45
C ILE A 139 24.93 -11.99 -0.83
N PRO A 140 25.41 -12.45 -2.00
CA PRO A 140 24.60 -12.43 -3.22
C PRO A 140 23.44 -13.44 -3.11
N ALA A 141 22.29 -13.10 -3.69
CA ALA A 141 21.11 -13.97 -3.67
C ALA A 141 21.34 -15.31 -4.40
N VAL A 142 22.26 -15.29 -5.36
CA VAL A 142 22.68 -16.43 -6.16
C VAL A 142 24.20 -16.37 -6.32
N GLY A 143 24.85 -17.52 -6.21
CA GLY A 143 26.29 -17.71 -6.33
C GLY A 143 26.58 -19.19 -6.50
#